data_AF-Q6MSF5-F1
#
_entry.id   AF-Q6MSF5-F1
#
_cell.length_a   1.000
_cell.length_b   1.000
_cell.length_c   1.000
_cell.angle_alpha   90.00
_cell.angle_beta   90.00
_cell.angle_gamma   90.00
#
_symmetry.space_group_name_H-M   'P 1'
#
loop_
_entity.id
_entity.type
_entity.pdbx_description
1 polymer ?
#
loop_
_entity_poly.entity_id
_entity_poly.type
_entity_poly.pdbx_seq_one_letter_code
_entity_poly.pdbx_strand_id
1 'polypeptide(L)'
;MGLFESIDLIGAINYLISNNEVETLGLFGMSMGAYICNYVAINHKQLLDKANVKFIISDSAYGSIESLLYKNWKERLHILINKKLARKIINKTIDLQNLATNHDQKELNLFDMYENQKMIPASAPILFIHGCNDQITPHTDSLRLFINRSTYNSNDELLIYNSCNHCFSFKEHYYQTIYRILMFENKIIKDNSATKLALDKMGISDEIISNNFNKIKEVSTFYFSKNKNNVF
;
A
#
# COMPACT_ATOMS: atom_id res chain seq x y z
N MET A 1 -9.65 -0.27 -13.56
CA MET A 1 -8.18 -0.18 -13.38
C MET A 1 -7.75 -1.00 -12.16
N GLY A 2 -6.93 -2.04 -12.36
CA GLY A 2 -6.45 -2.93 -11.30
C GLY A 2 -7.12 -4.32 -11.26
N LEU A 3 -8.18 -4.56 -12.05
CA LEU A 3 -8.87 -5.85 -12.10
C LEU A 3 -8.02 -6.93 -12.79
N PHE A 4 -7.68 -6.72 -14.07
CA PHE A 4 -6.92 -7.72 -14.82
C PHE A 4 -5.50 -7.90 -14.27
N GLU A 5 -4.89 -6.81 -13.80
CA GLU A 5 -3.58 -6.87 -13.16
C GLU A 5 -3.62 -7.64 -11.83
N SER A 6 -4.76 -7.67 -11.13
CA SER A 6 -4.94 -8.54 -9.96
C SER A 6 -5.00 -10.02 -10.34
N ILE A 7 -5.61 -10.35 -11.49
CA ILE A 7 -5.63 -11.71 -12.04
C ILE A 7 -4.21 -12.16 -12.39
N ASP A 8 -3.41 -11.27 -12.97
CA ASP A 8 -2.02 -11.55 -13.28
C ASP A 8 -1.19 -11.81 -12.00
N LEU A 9 -1.38 -11.01 -10.95
CA LEU A 9 -0.72 -11.26 -9.66
C LEU A 9 -1.14 -12.61 -9.05
N ILE A 10 -2.43 -12.94 -9.10
CA ILE A 10 -2.94 -14.24 -8.64
C ILE A 10 -2.31 -15.39 -9.44
N GLY A 11 -2.21 -15.23 -10.77
CA GLY A 11 -1.55 -16.18 -11.65
C GLY A 11 -0.08 -16.39 -11.29
N ALA A 12 0.65 -15.30 -11.06
CA ALA A 12 2.06 -15.34 -10.65
C ALA A 12 2.25 -16.05 -9.31
N ILE A 13 1.41 -15.77 -8.31
CA ILE A 13 1.47 -16.45 -7.01
C ILE A 13 1.18 -17.94 -7.17
N ASN A 14 0.13 -18.32 -7.90
CA ASN A 14 -0.21 -19.72 -8.15
C ASN A 14 0.92 -20.46 -8.87
N TYR A 15 1.53 -19.83 -9.86
CA TYR A 15 2.69 -20.40 -10.56
C TYR A 15 3.85 -20.63 -9.60
N LEU A 16 4.21 -19.63 -8.79
CA LEU A 16 5.31 -19.74 -7.84
C LEU A 16 5.13 -20.90 -6.86
N ILE A 17 3.97 -20.99 -6.20
CA ILE A 17 3.71 -22.01 -5.17
C ILE A 17 3.50 -23.42 -5.74
N SER A 18 3.20 -23.54 -7.04
CA SER A 18 3.03 -24.85 -7.69
C SER A 18 4.33 -25.39 -8.26
N ASN A 19 5.31 -24.53 -8.54
CA ASN A 19 6.55 -24.91 -9.22
C ASN A 19 7.81 -24.77 -8.36
N ASN A 20 7.72 -24.14 -7.18
CA ASN A 20 8.87 -23.91 -6.31
C ASN A 20 8.50 -24.11 -4.84
N GLU A 21 9.49 -24.50 -4.04
CA GLU A 21 9.40 -24.42 -2.58
C GLU A 21 9.70 -22.99 -2.15
N VAL A 22 8.65 -22.22 -1.85
CA VAL A 22 8.75 -20.82 -1.47
C VAL A 22 8.90 -20.71 0.05
N GLU A 23 10.12 -20.47 0.52
CA GLU A 23 10.41 -20.29 1.95
C GLU A 23 9.73 -19.04 2.52
N THR A 24 9.90 -17.91 1.83
CA THR A 24 9.34 -16.61 2.21
C THR A 24 8.83 -15.88 0.98
N LEU A 25 7.60 -15.34 1.07
CA LEU A 25 7.01 -14.51 0.03
C LEU A 25 6.55 -13.18 0.63
N GLY A 26 7.00 -12.07 0.03
CA GLY A 26 6.49 -10.73 0.32
C GLY A 26 5.87 -10.14 -0.93
N LEU A 27 4.84 -9.30 -0.76
CA LEU A 27 4.28 -8.53 -1.87
C LEU A 27 4.67 -7.07 -1.73
N PHE A 28 5.01 -6.43 -2.84
CA PHE A 28 5.30 -5.00 -2.88
C PHE A 28 4.57 -4.35 -4.05
N GLY A 29 3.84 -3.29 -3.76
CA GLY A 29 3.14 -2.52 -4.76
C GLY A 29 3.32 -1.02 -4.54
N MET A 30 3.41 -0.29 -5.65
CA MET A 30 3.33 1.17 -5.70
C MET A 30 2.13 1.60 -6.54
N SER A 31 1.41 2.65 -6.13
CA SER A 31 0.25 3.18 -6.86
C SER A 31 -0.81 2.09 -7.12
N MET A 32 -1.15 1.85 -8.39
CA MET A 32 -2.03 0.75 -8.82
C MET A 32 -1.53 -0.62 -8.33
N GLY A 33 -0.21 -0.86 -8.30
CA GLY A 33 0.36 -2.09 -7.73
C GLY A 33 0.04 -2.25 -6.24
N ALA A 34 0.04 -1.16 -5.49
CA ALA A 34 -0.34 -1.16 -4.08
C ALA A 34 -1.83 -1.45 -3.91
N TYR A 35 -2.68 -0.83 -4.74
CA TYR A 35 -4.11 -1.16 -4.80
C TYR A 35 -4.34 -2.65 -5.07
N ILE A 36 -3.65 -3.22 -6.07
CA ILE A 36 -3.76 -4.63 -6.43
C ILE A 36 -3.37 -5.54 -5.26
N CYS A 37 -2.26 -5.25 -4.57
CA CYS A 37 -1.85 -6.02 -3.40
C CYS A 37 -2.93 -6.01 -2.31
N ASN A 38 -3.53 -4.85 -2.04
CA ASN A 38 -4.63 -4.72 -1.08
C ASN A 38 -5.89 -5.46 -1.54
N TYR A 39 -6.24 -5.39 -2.83
CA TYR A 39 -7.37 -6.08 -3.43
C TYR A 39 -7.23 -7.60 -3.32
N VAL A 40 -6.06 -8.14 -3.67
CA VAL A 40 -5.78 -9.57 -3.55
C VAL A 40 -5.76 -9.99 -2.08
N ALA A 41 -5.23 -9.15 -1.18
CA ALA A 41 -5.25 -9.43 0.25
C ALA A 41 -6.67 -9.60 0.81
N ILE A 42 -7.66 -8.82 0.35
CA ILE A 42 -9.03 -8.93 0.83
C ILE A 42 -9.86 -10.01 0.11
N ASN A 43 -9.73 -10.14 -1.22
CA ASN A 43 -10.53 -11.08 -2.02
C ASN A 43 -9.95 -12.50 -2.07
N HIS A 44 -8.64 -12.65 -1.91
CA HIS A 44 -7.93 -13.92 -2.09
C HIS A 44 -7.16 -14.32 -0.83
N LYS A 45 -7.75 -14.08 0.35
CA LYS A 45 -7.22 -14.48 1.66
C LYS A 45 -6.66 -15.91 1.67
N GLN A 46 -7.45 -16.88 1.23
CA GLN A 46 -7.05 -18.30 1.25
C GLN A 46 -5.80 -18.57 0.41
N LEU A 47 -5.69 -17.91 -0.75
CA LEU A 47 -4.52 -18.03 -1.62
C LEU A 47 -3.29 -17.45 -0.94
N LEU A 48 -3.38 -16.22 -0.40
CA LEU A 48 -2.22 -15.56 0.22
C LEU A 48 -1.75 -16.30 1.48
N ASP A 49 -2.69 -16.79 2.29
CA ASP A 49 -2.36 -17.58 3.48
C ASP A 49 -1.72 -18.92 3.08
N LYS A 50 -2.26 -19.61 2.05
CA LYS A 50 -1.66 -20.85 1.51
C LYS A 50 -0.27 -20.61 0.92
N ALA A 51 -0.09 -19.49 0.22
CA ALA A 51 1.18 -19.09 -0.36
C ALA A 51 2.18 -18.57 0.68
N ASN A 52 1.80 -18.56 1.96
CA ASN A 52 2.65 -18.13 3.07
C ASN A 52 3.20 -16.71 2.85
N VAL A 53 2.38 -15.81 2.29
CA VAL A 53 2.75 -14.40 2.16
C VAL A 53 2.96 -13.82 3.55
N LYS A 54 4.20 -13.43 3.84
CA LYS A 54 4.62 -12.97 5.16
C LYS A 54 4.28 -11.52 5.41
N PHE A 55 4.34 -10.68 4.38
CA PHE A 55 4.09 -9.25 4.51
C PHE A 55 3.74 -8.62 3.17
N ILE A 56 3.15 -7.43 3.23
CA ILE A 56 2.84 -6.61 2.07
C ILE A 56 3.35 -5.19 2.32
N ILE A 57 4.01 -4.60 1.33
CA ILE A 57 4.37 -3.19 1.32
C ILE A 57 3.48 -2.48 0.31
N SER A 58 2.74 -1.46 0.76
CA SER A 58 1.71 -0.76 0.00
C SER A 58 2.02 0.74 -0.05
N ASP A 59 2.68 1.20 -1.12
CA ASP A 59 3.06 2.60 -1.30
C ASP A 59 2.10 3.36 -2.23
N SER A 60 1.57 4.50 -1.77
CA SER A 60 0.68 5.38 -2.56
C SER A 60 -0.58 4.68 -3.12
N ALA A 61 -1.21 3.77 -2.36
CA ALA A 61 -2.44 3.11 -2.77
C ALA A 61 -3.65 4.07 -2.84
N TYR A 62 -4.57 3.82 -3.77
CA TYR A 62 -5.95 4.31 -3.70
C TYR A 62 -6.87 3.18 -3.19
N GLY A 63 -8.03 3.53 -2.63
CA GLY A 63 -9.03 2.56 -2.17
C GLY A 63 -10.15 2.28 -3.19
N SER A 64 -10.41 3.21 -4.10
CA SER A 64 -11.37 3.01 -5.19
C SER A 64 -11.05 3.89 -6.41
N ILE A 65 -11.62 3.53 -7.58
CA ILE A 65 -11.46 4.35 -8.79
C ILE A 65 -12.14 5.72 -8.60
N GLU A 66 -13.25 5.78 -7.86
CA GLU A 66 -13.92 7.03 -7.52
C GLU A 66 -13.01 7.98 -6.74
N SER A 67 -12.32 7.48 -5.70
CA SER A 67 -11.43 8.32 -4.88
C SER A 67 -10.23 8.81 -5.69
N LEU A 68 -9.65 7.93 -6.52
CA LEU A 68 -8.59 8.26 -7.47
C LEU A 68 -9.01 9.38 -8.45
N LEU A 69 -10.14 9.20 -9.12
CA LEU A 69 -10.61 10.17 -10.12
C LEU A 69 -11.02 11.49 -9.47
N TYR A 70 -11.64 11.45 -8.28
CA TYR A 70 -11.99 12.65 -7.54
C TYR A 70 -10.75 13.43 -7.09
N LYS A 71 -9.70 12.75 -6.61
CA LYS A 71 -8.42 13.37 -6.28
C LYS A 71 -7.81 14.06 -7.50
N ASN A 72 -7.74 13.37 -8.63
CA ASN A 72 -7.21 13.95 -9.88
C ASN A 72 -8.02 15.17 -10.34
N TRP A 73 -9.35 15.11 -10.27
CA TRP A 73 -10.19 16.27 -10.55
C TRP A 73 -9.88 17.43 -9.59
N LYS A 74 -9.82 17.16 -8.28
CA LYS A 74 -9.57 18.19 -7.27
C LYS A 74 -8.22 18.88 -7.48
N GLU A 75 -7.17 18.14 -7.81
CA GLU A 75 -5.83 18.73 -7.97
C GLU A 75 -5.67 19.45 -9.31
N ARG A 76 -6.27 18.95 -10.40
CA ARG A 76 -5.94 19.40 -11.76
C ARG A 76 -7.04 20.20 -12.46
N LEU A 77 -8.30 19.98 -12.11
CA LEU A 77 -9.44 20.42 -12.91
C LEU A 77 -10.50 21.21 -12.14
N HIS A 78 -10.40 21.35 -10.81
CA HIS A 78 -11.43 21.95 -9.97
C HIS A 78 -11.76 23.42 -10.33
N ILE A 79 -10.80 24.15 -10.90
CA ILE A 79 -10.98 25.54 -11.36
C ILE A 79 -11.83 25.59 -12.65
N LEU A 80 -11.69 24.58 -13.52
CA LEU A 80 -12.32 24.52 -14.83
C LEU A 80 -13.67 23.80 -14.80
N ILE A 81 -13.81 22.81 -13.90
CA ILE A 81 -14.93 21.87 -13.87
C ILE A 81 -15.53 21.89 -12.48
N ASN A 82 -16.79 22.33 -12.36
CA ASN A 82 -17.50 22.30 -11.09
C ASN A 82 -17.79 20.85 -10.63
N LYS A 83 -18.09 20.70 -9.33
CA LYS A 83 -18.30 19.38 -8.69
C LYS A 83 -19.40 18.54 -9.34
N LYS A 84 -20.49 19.15 -9.83
CA LYS A 84 -21.61 18.44 -10.45
C LYS A 84 -21.19 17.83 -11.79
N LEU A 85 -20.49 18.61 -12.62
CA LEU A 85 -19.96 18.14 -13.89
C LEU A 85 -18.85 17.09 -13.67
N ALA A 86 -17.98 17.30 -12.69
CA ALA A 86 -16.97 16.32 -12.30
C ALA A 86 -17.58 14.97 -11.95
N ARG A 87 -18.64 14.96 -11.12
CA ARG A 87 -19.37 13.74 -10.77
C ARG A 87 -19.95 13.04 -12.00
N LYS A 88 -20.50 13.80 -12.96
CA LYS A 88 -21.00 13.23 -14.23
C LYS A 88 -19.88 12.59 -15.05
N ILE A 89 -18.71 13.23 -15.13
CA ILE A 89 -17.54 12.71 -15.84
C ILE A 89 -17.03 11.43 -15.15
N ILE A 90 -16.86 11.46 -13.83
CA ILE A 90 -16.40 10.31 -13.04
C ILE A 90 -17.35 9.12 -13.23
N ASN A 91 -18.66 9.34 -13.08
CA ASN A 91 -19.66 8.28 -13.29
C ASN A 91 -19.56 7.71 -14.72
N LYS A 92 -19.47 8.58 -15.74
CA LYS A 92 -19.31 8.12 -17.12
C LYS A 92 -18.03 7.31 -17.33
N THR A 93 -16.92 7.71 -16.71
CA THR A 93 -15.66 6.95 -16.76
C THR A 93 -15.83 5.56 -16.14
N ILE A 94 -16.55 5.47 -15.01
CA ILE A 94 -16.85 4.20 -14.36
C ILE A 94 -17.77 3.34 -15.23
N ASP A 95 -18.81 3.91 -15.84
CA ASP A 95 -19.69 3.19 -16.76
C ASP A 95 -18.91 2.64 -17.96
N LEU A 96 -17.96 3.42 -18.51
CA LEU A 96 -17.08 2.96 -19.58
C LEU A 96 -16.14 1.84 -19.12
N GLN A 97 -15.62 1.89 -17.89
CA GLN A 97 -14.83 0.80 -17.33
C GLN A 97 -15.69 -0.45 -17.15
N ASN A 98 -16.92 -0.34 -16.63
CA ASN A 98 -17.86 -1.45 -16.50
C ASN A 98 -18.09 -2.15 -17.84
N LEU A 99 -18.33 -1.37 -18.89
CA LEU A 99 -18.52 -1.89 -20.25
C LEU A 99 -17.25 -2.56 -20.79
N ALA A 100 -16.09 -1.93 -20.60
CA ALA A 100 -14.82 -2.43 -21.13
C ALA A 100 -14.34 -3.71 -20.43
N THR A 101 -14.59 -3.85 -19.12
CA THR A 101 -14.15 -5.02 -18.34
C THR A 101 -15.24 -6.07 -18.17
N ASN A 102 -16.49 -5.76 -18.56
CA ASN A 102 -17.68 -6.56 -18.25
C ASN A 102 -17.78 -6.92 -16.76
N HIS A 103 -17.46 -5.96 -15.88
CA HIS A 103 -17.42 -6.14 -14.43
C HIS A 103 -17.88 -4.87 -13.73
N ASP A 104 -18.69 -4.98 -12.67
CA ASP A 104 -19.07 -3.80 -11.88
C ASP A 104 -17.85 -3.29 -11.12
N GLN A 105 -17.37 -2.09 -11.45
CA GLN A 105 -16.23 -1.47 -10.79
C GLN A 105 -16.55 -1.13 -9.32
N LYS A 106 -17.82 -1.04 -8.91
CA LYS A 106 -18.18 -0.84 -7.50
C LYS A 106 -17.77 -2.03 -6.64
N GLU A 107 -17.81 -3.23 -7.19
CA GLU A 107 -17.32 -4.45 -6.53
C GLU A 107 -15.80 -4.46 -6.38
N LEU A 108 -15.08 -3.49 -6.94
CA LEU A 108 -13.64 -3.32 -6.79
C LEU A 108 -13.27 -2.26 -5.74
N ASN A 109 -14.26 -1.69 -5.06
CA ASN A 109 -14.07 -0.68 -4.04
C ASN A 109 -13.64 -1.33 -2.72
N LEU A 110 -12.38 -1.13 -2.32
CA LEU A 110 -11.81 -1.72 -1.11
C LEU A 110 -12.51 -1.22 0.16
N PHE A 111 -13.01 0.02 0.17
CA PHE A 111 -13.73 0.54 1.32
C PHE A 111 -15.06 -0.16 1.51
N ASP A 112 -15.79 -0.40 0.43
CA ASP A 112 -17.07 -1.11 0.48
C ASP A 112 -16.89 -2.55 1.02
N MET A 113 -15.85 -3.23 0.56
CA MET A 113 -15.50 -4.58 1.02
C MET A 113 -15.26 -4.64 2.54
N TYR A 114 -14.48 -3.71 3.09
CA TYR A 114 -14.22 -3.66 4.53
C TYR A 114 -15.43 -3.16 5.34
N GLU A 115 -16.07 -2.09 4.88
CA GLU A 115 -16.99 -1.32 5.71
C GLU A 115 -18.43 -1.79 5.61
N ASN A 116 -18.87 -2.20 4.42
CA ASN A 116 -20.24 -2.64 4.19
C ASN A 116 -20.33 -4.16 4.11
N GLN A 117 -19.45 -4.80 3.33
CA GLN A 117 -19.44 -6.26 3.15
C GLN A 117 -18.76 -7.01 4.30
N LYS A 118 -17.99 -6.30 5.15
CA LYS A 118 -17.28 -6.85 6.32
C LYS A 118 -16.34 -8.01 5.97
N MET A 119 -15.72 -7.96 4.79
CA MET A 119 -14.78 -8.98 4.35
C MET A 119 -13.54 -9.02 5.25
N ILE A 120 -13.03 -10.23 5.48
CA ILE A 120 -11.86 -10.48 6.32
C ILE A 120 -10.65 -10.67 5.39
N PRO A 121 -9.59 -9.87 5.54
CA PRO A 121 -8.43 -9.98 4.67
C PRO A 121 -7.47 -11.10 5.08
N ALA A 122 -6.46 -11.34 4.24
CA ALA A 122 -5.30 -12.17 4.51
C ALA A 122 -4.57 -11.79 5.79
N SER A 123 -3.97 -12.79 6.43
CA SER A 123 -3.24 -12.64 7.70
C SER A 123 -1.91 -11.89 7.54
N ALA A 124 -1.41 -11.76 6.30
CA ALA A 124 -0.21 -10.99 6.00
C ALA A 124 -0.38 -9.53 6.47
N PRO A 125 0.48 -9.02 7.36
CA PRO A 125 0.49 -7.61 7.74
C PRO A 125 0.91 -6.72 6.57
N ILE A 126 0.42 -5.49 6.59
CA ILE A 126 0.70 -4.47 5.57
C ILE A 126 1.39 -3.26 6.18
N LEU A 127 2.51 -2.84 5.58
CA LEU A 127 3.08 -1.51 5.79
C LEU A 127 2.53 -0.56 4.73
N PHE A 128 1.71 0.38 5.16
CA PHE A 128 1.16 1.44 4.32
C PHE A 128 2.12 2.62 4.29
N ILE A 129 2.50 3.05 3.09
CA ILE A 129 3.37 4.22 2.87
C ILE A 129 2.61 5.21 1.99
N HIS A 130 2.65 6.50 2.32
CA HIS A 130 2.06 7.54 1.46
C HIS A 130 2.63 8.94 1.77
N GLY A 131 2.67 9.80 0.76
CA GLY A 131 2.98 11.22 0.93
C GLY A 131 1.74 12.12 1.02
N CYS A 132 1.73 13.08 1.94
CA CYS A 132 0.65 14.07 2.04
C CYS A 132 0.53 14.96 0.79
N ASN A 133 1.64 15.19 0.09
CA ASN A 133 1.71 15.99 -1.14
C ASN A 133 1.38 15.19 -2.41
N ASP A 134 0.98 13.92 -2.28
CA ASP A 134 0.55 13.12 -3.41
C ASP A 134 -0.64 13.80 -4.11
N GLN A 135 -0.46 14.14 -5.39
CA GLN A 135 -1.46 14.78 -6.23
C GLN A 135 -2.23 13.79 -7.13
N ILE A 136 -1.85 12.51 -7.11
CA ILE A 136 -2.46 11.45 -7.92
C ILE A 136 -3.41 10.63 -7.07
N THR A 137 -2.93 10.09 -5.96
CA THR A 137 -3.71 9.30 -5.00
C THR A 137 -3.86 10.06 -3.69
N PRO A 138 -5.02 9.94 -3.02
CA PRO A 138 -5.20 10.60 -1.73
C PRO A 138 -4.56 9.77 -0.60
N HIS A 139 -3.62 10.36 0.15
CA HIS A 139 -3.02 9.70 1.32
C HIS A 139 -4.03 9.25 2.39
N THR A 140 -5.20 9.90 2.43
CA THR A 140 -6.31 9.50 3.30
C THR A 140 -6.86 8.12 2.97
N ASP A 141 -6.66 7.62 1.75
CA ASP A 141 -7.04 6.26 1.38
C ASP A 141 -6.15 5.24 2.08
N SER A 142 -4.82 5.41 2.07
CA SER A 142 -3.90 4.56 2.85
C SER A 142 -4.24 4.60 4.34
N LEU A 143 -4.53 5.78 4.90
CA LEU A 143 -4.95 5.91 6.30
C LEU A 143 -6.25 5.14 6.58
N ARG A 144 -7.26 5.27 5.71
CA ARG A 144 -8.56 4.60 5.87
C ARG A 144 -8.43 3.08 5.71
N LEU A 145 -7.65 2.60 4.75
CA LEU A 145 -7.33 1.18 4.59
C LEU A 145 -6.62 0.63 5.84
N PHE A 146 -5.64 1.35 6.37
CA PHE A 146 -4.96 0.99 7.62
C PHE A 146 -5.95 0.88 8.79
N ILE A 147 -6.83 1.88 8.97
CA ILE A 147 -7.84 1.86 10.04
C ILE A 147 -8.76 0.65 9.87
N ASN A 148 -9.27 0.41 8.67
CA ASN A 148 -10.16 -0.72 8.37
C ASN A 148 -9.49 -2.07 8.64
N ARG A 149 -8.18 -2.18 8.41
CA ARG A 149 -7.42 -3.41 8.68
C ARG A 149 -6.95 -3.58 10.11
N SER A 150 -6.78 -2.49 10.86
CA SER A 150 -6.26 -2.53 12.24
C SER A 150 -7.11 -3.36 13.22
N THR A 151 -8.35 -3.65 12.86
CA THR A 151 -9.26 -4.56 13.57
C THR A 151 -8.93 -6.03 13.33
N TYR A 152 -8.30 -6.37 12.21
CA TYR A 152 -7.96 -7.73 11.80
C TYR A 152 -6.48 -8.07 11.97
N ASN A 153 -5.60 -7.07 11.86
CA ASN A 153 -4.16 -7.26 11.95
C ASN A 153 -3.49 -6.19 12.82
N SER A 154 -2.99 -6.60 14.00
CA SER A 154 -2.29 -5.70 14.93
C SER A 154 -0.86 -5.38 14.51
N ASN A 155 -0.32 -6.10 13.53
CA ASN A 155 1.03 -5.89 13.02
C ASN A 155 1.10 -4.96 11.81
N ASP A 156 -0.04 -4.55 11.25
CA ASP A 156 -0.11 -3.50 10.22
C ASP A 156 0.51 -2.21 10.74
N GLU A 157 1.15 -1.48 9.84
CA GLU A 157 1.84 -0.22 10.14
C GLU A 157 1.51 0.84 9.10
N LEU A 158 1.60 2.11 9.52
CA LEU A 158 1.35 3.25 8.66
C LEU A 158 2.51 4.24 8.77
N LEU A 159 3.03 4.65 7.61
CA LEU A 159 4.07 5.64 7.45
C LEU A 159 3.59 6.74 6.50
N ILE A 160 3.33 7.93 7.04
CA ILE A 160 2.92 9.10 6.27
C ILE A 160 4.01 10.17 6.28
N TYR A 161 4.45 10.57 5.09
CA TYR A 161 5.40 11.65 4.88
C TYR A 161 4.70 13.00 4.70
N ASN A 162 5.14 14.04 5.42
CA ASN A 162 4.58 15.38 5.25
C ASN A 162 4.75 15.92 3.83
N SER A 163 5.89 15.63 3.23
CA SER A 163 6.27 16.11 1.91
C SER A 163 6.85 14.97 1.11
N CYS A 164 6.00 14.30 0.33
CA CYS A 164 6.38 13.28 -0.62
C CYS A 164 5.39 13.28 -1.77
N ASN A 165 5.88 13.31 -3.01
CA ASN A 165 5.05 13.14 -4.20
C ASN A 165 4.67 11.68 -4.41
N HIS A 166 3.78 11.43 -5.38
CA HIS A 166 3.29 10.10 -5.72
C HIS A 166 4.42 9.10 -5.99
N CYS A 167 4.48 8.01 -5.22
CA CYS A 167 5.49 6.94 -5.32
C CYS A 167 6.95 7.40 -5.16
N PHE A 168 7.19 8.57 -4.57
CA PHE A 168 8.54 9.13 -4.44
C PHE A 168 9.16 8.90 -3.05
N SER A 169 8.58 8.01 -2.22
CA SER A 169 9.08 7.70 -0.87
C SER A 169 10.55 7.29 -0.91
N PHE A 170 10.92 6.35 -1.80
CA PHE A 170 12.30 5.90 -2.02
C PHE A 170 13.22 7.00 -2.57
N LYS A 171 12.69 7.96 -3.33
CA LYS A 171 13.50 9.03 -3.92
C LYS A 171 13.75 10.17 -2.94
N GLU A 172 12.72 10.60 -2.23
CA GLU A 172 12.74 11.77 -1.36
C GLU A 172 13.15 11.38 0.08
N HIS A 173 12.78 10.18 0.53
CA HIS A 173 12.95 9.68 1.91
C HIS A 173 13.70 8.34 1.98
N TYR A 174 14.56 8.05 0.99
CA TYR A 174 15.33 6.81 0.84
C TYR A 174 15.70 6.09 2.16
N TYR A 175 16.59 6.67 2.98
CA TYR A 175 17.09 6.00 4.19
C TYR A 175 15.96 5.65 5.17
N GLN A 176 15.06 6.60 5.44
CA GLN A 176 13.94 6.34 6.33
C GLN A 176 12.97 5.30 5.76
N THR A 177 12.64 5.37 4.46
CA THR A 177 11.73 4.41 3.80
C THR A 177 12.30 3.00 3.86
N ILE A 178 13.56 2.82 3.43
CA ILE A 178 14.23 1.53 3.42
C ILE A 178 14.39 0.99 4.83
N TYR A 179 14.83 1.81 5.79
CA TYR A 179 14.95 1.40 7.18
C TYR A 179 13.61 0.89 7.73
N ARG A 180 12.51 1.63 7.51
CA ARG A 180 11.19 1.24 8.01
C ARG A 180 10.68 -0.03 7.36
N ILE A 181 10.89 -0.22 6.05
CA ILE A 181 10.56 -1.47 5.37
C ILE A 181 11.35 -2.63 5.98
N LEU A 182 12.68 -2.52 6.09
CA LEU A 182 13.51 -3.59 6.63
C LEU A 182 13.17 -3.92 8.10
N MET A 183 12.85 -2.93 8.93
CA MET A 183 12.41 -3.16 10.31
C MET A 183 11.05 -3.84 10.37
N PHE A 184 10.12 -3.46 9.49
CA PHE A 184 8.81 -4.09 9.38
C PHE A 184 8.94 -5.55 8.93
N GLU A 185 9.76 -5.83 7.92
CA GLU A 185 10.07 -7.19 7.46
C GLU A 185 10.70 -8.01 8.58
N ASN A 186 11.73 -7.47 9.26
CA ASN A 186 12.44 -8.18 10.33
C ASN A 186 11.53 -8.50 11.52
N LYS A 187 10.59 -7.63 11.86
CA LYS A 187 9.59 -7.89 12.92
C LYS A 187 8.82 -9.21 12.67
N ILE A 188 8.64 -9.56 11.40
CA ILE A 188 7.84 -10.69 10.94
C ILE A 188 8.72 -11.92 10.69
N ILE A 189 9.80 -11.74 9.92
CA ILE A 189 10.72 -12.81 9.51
C ILE A 189 11.67 -13.20 10.65
N LYS A 190 12.05 -12.25 11.51
CA LYS A 190 12.95 -12.42 12.66
C LYS A 190 14.35 -12.87 12.27
N ASP A 191 14.86 -12.37 11.15
CA ASP A 191 16.24 -12.57 10.70
C ASP A 191 17.06 -11.28 10.83
N ASN A 192 17.60 -11.09 12.04
CA ASN A 192 18.43 -9.93 12.36
C ASN A 192 19.71 -9.88 11.51
N SER A 193 20.26 -11.03 11.12
CA SER A 193 21.50 -11.12 10.34
C SER A 193 21.27 -10.65 8.90
N ALA A 194 20.23 -11.15 8.25
CA ALA A 194 19.84 -10.70 6.92
C ALA A 194 19.46 -9.21 6.91
N THR A 195 18.73 -8.77 7.92
CA THR A 195 18.33 -7.37 8.08
C THR A 195 19.55 -6.44 8.22
N LYS A 196 20.52 -6.82 9.06
CA LYS A 196 21.76 -6.06 9.23
C LYS A 196 22.55 -5.99 7.92
N LEU A 197 22.71 -7.14 7.25
CA LEU A 197 23.38 -7.19 5.94
C LEU A 197 22.68 -6.31 4.89
N ALA A 198 21.34 -6.26 4.90
CA ALA A 198 20.57 -5.42 4.00
C ALA A 198 20.77 -3.93 4.31
N LEU A 199 20.73 -3.52 5.58
CA LEU A 199 21.01 -2.14 6.00
C LEU A 199 22.41 -1.69 5.54
N ASP A 200 23.42 -2.53 5.77
CA ASP A 200 24.81 -2.26 5.35
C ASP A 200 24.90 -2.08 3.82
N LYS A 201 24.29 -2.99 3.05
CA LYS A 201 24.27 -2.91 1.57
C LYS A 201 23.50 -1.70 1.04
N MET A 202 22.50 -1.24 1.77
CA MET A 202 21.70 -0.06 1.42
C MET A 202 22.34 1.25 1.91
N GLY A 203 23.51 1.18 2.56
CA GLY A 203 24.25 2.34 3.05
C GLY A 203 23.57 3.01 4.25
N ILE A 204 22.82 2.28 5.07
CA ILE A 204 22.16 2.79 6.27
C ILE A 204 22.99 2.38 7.49
N SER A 205 23.87 3.28 7.93
CA SER A 205 24.71 3.07 9.13
C SER A 205 24.00 3.48 10.42
N ASP A 206 24.52 3.03 11.56
CA ASP A 206 24.05 3.46 12.89
C ASP A 206 24.10 4.99 13.06
N GLU A 207 25.11 5.66 12.47
CA GLU A 207 25.21 7.12 12.46
C GLU A 207 24.06 7.78 11.70
N ILE A 208 23.66 7.21 10.54
CA ILE A 208 22.51 7.70 9.77
C ILE A 208 21.23 7.53 10.59
N ILE A 209 21.07 6.38 11.26
CA ILE A 209 19.90 6.11 12.11
C ILE A 209 19.87 7.07 13.30
N SER A 210 21.00 7.27 13.98
CA SER A 210 21.10 8.14 15.18
C SER A 210 20.85 9.61 14.86
N ASN A 211 21.24 10.06 13.66
CA ASN A 211 21.03 11.43 13.19
C ASN A 211 19.68 11.62 12.50
N ASN A 212 18.70 10.76 12.81
CA ASN A 212 17.35 10.79 12.26
C ASN A 212 17.36 10.91 10.71
N PHE A 213 18.20 10.09 10.08
CA PHE A 213 18.35 9.93 8.63
C PHE A 213 18.94 11.15 7.87
N ASN A 214 19.48 12.15 8.59
CA ASN A 214 20.26 13.28 8.06
C ASN A 214 19.53 14.21 7.05
N LYS A 215 18.22 14.10 6.79
CA LYS A 215 17.54 15.01 5.84
C LYS A 215 16.71 16.09 6.51
N ILE A 216 16.94 17.32 6.06
CA ILE A 216 16.18 18.54 6.41
C ILE A 216 14.66 18.40 6.11
N LYS A 217 14.26 17.46 5.25
CA LYS A 217 12.85 17.19 4.88
C LYS A 217 12.24 15.93 5.55
N GLU A 218 13.01 15.17 6.34
CA GLU A 218 12.59 13.89 6.92
C GLU A 218 11.93 14.06 8.29
N VAL A 219 10.74 14.66 8.29
CA VAL A 219 9.79 14.42 9.37
C VAL A 219 8.65 13.62 8.77
N SER A 220 8.71 12.28 8.90
CA SER A 220 7.49 11.47 8.84
C SER A 220 6.52 12.05 9.86
N THR A 221 5.42 12.63 9.39
CA THR A 221 4.48 13.32 10.28
C THR A 221 3.83 12.32 11.23
N PHE A 222 3.68 11.07 10.77
CA PHE A 222 3.01 10.03 11.51
C PHE A 222 3.60 8.67 11.13
N TYR A 223 4.15 7.99 12.14
CA TYR A 223 4.42 6.56 12.08
C TYR A 223 3.62 5.88 13.20
N PHE A 224 2.83 4.89 12.83
CA PHE A 224 2.03 4.14 13.78
C PHE A 224 2.29 2.64 13.64
N SER A 225 2.57 2.03 14.80
CA SER A 225 2.66 0.59 14.99
C SER A 225 2.07 0.27 16.36
N LYS A 226 1.11 -0.66 16.41
CA LYS A 226 0.43 -1.02 17.65
C LYS A 226 1.36 -1.78 18.61
N ASN A 227 2.28 -2.55 18.05
CA ASN A 227 3.26 -3.34 18.79
C ASN A 227 4.62 -2.62 18.76
N LYS A 228 4.75 -1.54 19.55
CA LYS A 228 6.08 -0.97 19.84
C LYS A 228 6.84 -1.93 20.75
N ASN A 229 7.47 -2.95 20.17
CA ASN A 229 8.60 -3.57 20.84
C ASN A 229 9.72 -2.53 20.84
N ASN A 230 10.28 -2.22 22.01
CA ASN A 230 11.52 -1.47 22.12
C ASN A 230 12.58 -2.25 21.34
N VAL A 231 12.96 -1.75 20.17
CA VAL A 231 14.05 -2.32 19.35
C VAL A 231 15.24 -1.41 19.58
N PHE A 232 16.23 -1.97 20.31
CA PHE A 232 17.62 -1.55 20.57
C PHE A 232 17.90 -0.08 20.89
#